data_AF-A0A926MXD9-F1
#
_entry.id   AF-A0A926MXD9-F1
#
_cell.length_a   1.000
_cell.length_b   1.000
_cell.length_c   1.000
_cell.angle_alpha   90.00
_cell.angle_beta   90.00
_cell.angle_gamma   90.00
#
_symmetry.space_group_name_H-M   'P 1'
#
loop_
_entity.id
_entity.type
_entity.pdbx_description
1 polymer ?
#
loop_
_entity_poly.entity_id
_entity_poly.type
_entity_poly.pdbx_seq_one_letter_code
_entity_poly.pdbx_strand_id
1 'polypeptide(L)'
;MNKSLFKFVTDFGPLLVFFSFYYKNDKSLEVAIPPFIIATIIALGLVWVKEKKIPTVPLIGGVLITFFGGLTIYFKNPIFIYIKPTIINVLFGLALIFGKFFTKEPLLKKMLESAIKITDEGWKILNQR
;
A
#
# COMPACT_ATOMS: atom_id res chain seq x y z
N MET A 1 13.83 27.08 0.72
CA MET A 1 12.73 26.38 0.03
C MET A 1 11.71 25.95 1.06
N ASN A 2 10.44 26.35 0.92
CA ASN A 2 9.40 26.10 1.93
C ASN A 2 9.24 24.58 2.13
N LYS A 3 9.30 24.08 3.38
CA LYS A 3 9.29 22.62 3.67
C LYS A 3 8.12 21.88 3.01
N SER A 4 6.97 22.57 2.91
CA SER A 4 5.77 22.07 2.24
C SER A 4 5.97 21.79 0.75
N LEU A 5 6.62 22.71 0.00
CA LEU A 5 6.86 22.52 -1.44
C LEU A 5 7.83 21.38 -1.72
N PHE A 6 8.83 21.20 -0.86
CA PHE A 6 9.77 20.09 -1.03
C PHE A 6 9.07 18.73 -0.85
N LYS A 7 8.27 18.57 0.20
CA LYS A 7 7.46 17.36 0.42
C LYS A 7 6.50 17.11 -0.74
N PHE A 8 5.81 18.15 -1.18
CA PHE A 8 4.90 18.06 -2.32
C PHE A 8 5.60 17.54 -3.58
N VAL A 9 6.77 18.09 -3.92
CA VAL A 9 7.55 17.65 -5.10
C VAL A 9 8.06 16.22 -4.95
N THR A 10 8.48 15.80 -3.76
CA THR A 10 8.93 14.41 -3.54
C THR A 10 7.78 13.41 -3.50
N ASP A 11 6.58 13.82 -3.08
CA ASP A 11 5.40 12.95 -3.04
C ASP A 11 4.73 12.85 -4.42
N PHE A 12 4.62 13.96 -5.15
CA PHE A 12 4.00 14.00 -6.49
C PHE A 12 4.98 13.74 -7.65
N GLY A 13 6.28 13.96 -7.44
CA GLY A 13 7.31 13.79 -8.48
C GLY A 13 7.32 12.40 -9.11
N PRO A 14 7.39 11.32 -8.31
CA PRO A 14 7.32 9.96 -8.86
C PRO A 14 6.02 9.71 -9.61
N LEU A 15 4.90 10.20 -9.10
CA LEU A 15 3.60 10.05 -9.73
C LEU A 15 3.54 10.75 -11.10
N LEU A 16 4.12 11.94 -11.22
CA LEU A 16 4.23 12.65 -12.50
C LEU A 16 5.11 11.89 -13.51
N VAL A 17 6.21 11.29 -13.06
CA VAL A 17 7.06 10.44 -13.91
C VAL A 17 6.27 9.23 -14.40
N PHE A 18 5.54 8.55 -13.51
CA PHE A 18 4.68 7.42 -13.88
C PHE A 18 3.67 7.81 -14.96
N PHE A 19 2.89 8.88 -14.74
CA PHE A 19 1.88 9.32 -15.70
C PHE A 19 2.49 9.73 -17.04
N SER A 20 3.65 10.39 -17.02
CA SER A 20 4.35 10.80 -18.25
C SER A 20 4.75 9.59 -19.09
N PHE A 21 5.30 8.55 -18.49
CA PHE A 21 5.67 7.32 -19.20
C PHE A 21 4.44 6.49 -19.59
N TYR A 22 3.42 6.45 -18.75
CA TYR A 22 2.17 5.75 -19.02
C TYR A 22 1.45 6.30 -20.25
N TYR A 23 1.27 7.62 -20.34
CA TYR A 23 0.58 8.24 -21.49
C TYR A 23 1.43 8.24 -22.78
N LYS A 24 2.77 8.28 -22.68
CA LYS A 24 3.65 8.28 -23.86
C LYS A 24 3.83 6.90 -24.50
N ASN A 25 3.60 5.82 -23.77
CA ASN A 25 3.86 4.45 -24.24
C ASN A 25 2.55 3.64 -24.33
N ASP A 26 1.51 4.22 -24.93
CA ASP A 26 0.21 3.56 -25.18
C ASP A 26 -0.44 2.94 -23.94
N LYS A 27 -0.30 3.58 -22.77
CA LYS A 27 -0.85 3.09 -21.50
C LYS A 27 -0.25 1.74 -21.04
N SER A 28 0.96 1.43 -21.51
CA SER A 28 1.69 0.22 -21.14
C SER A 28 2.29 0.33 -19.74
N LEU A 29 1.68 -0.36 -18.78
CA LEU A 29 2.14 -0.38 -17.39
C LEU A 29 3.55 -0.95 -17.23
N GLU A 30 3.91 -1.97 -18.02
CA GLU A 30 5.24 -2.57 -17.97
C GLU A 30 6.37 -1.56 -18.22
N VAL A 31 6.12 -0.56 -19.06
CA VAL A 31 7.09 0.49 -19.39
C VAL A 31 7.05 1.64 -18.37
N ALA A 32 5.88 1.92 -17.79
CA ALA A 32 5.70 3.01 -16.82
C ALA A 32 6.16 2.68 -15.40
N ILE A 33 6.14 1.40 -15.01
CA ILE A 33 6.48 0.96 -13.65
C ILE A 33 7.98 1.08 -13.32
N PRO A 34 8.93 0.66 -14.17
CA PRO A 34 10.37 0.83 -13.90
C PRO A 34 10.80 2.27 -13.61
N PRO A 35 10.47 3.28 -14.45
CA PRO A 35 10.83 4.67 -14.16
C PRO A 35 10.10 5.22 -12.93
N PHE A 36 8.90 4.73 -12.62
CA PHE A 36 8.18 5.10 -11.39
C PHE A 36 8.88 4.61 -10.12
N ILE A 37 9.34 3.36 -10.10
CA ILE A 37 10.10 2.82 -8.95
C ILE A 37 11.40 3.61 -8.77
N ILE A 38 12.14 3.85 -9.84
CA ILE A 38 13.40 4.61 -9.80
C ILE A 38 13.14 6.03 -9.27
N ALA A 39 12.13 6.72 -9.78
CA ALA A 39 11.76 8.05 -9.31
C ALA A 39 11.35 8.05 -7.84
N THR A 40 10.64 7.02 -7.38
CA THR A 40 10.22 6.87 -5.97
C THR A 40 11.43 6.67 -5.06
N ILE A 41 12.39 5.84 -5.45
CA ILE A 41 13.63 5.60 -4.69
C ILE A 41 14.46 6.89 -4.60
N ILE A 42 14.60 7.61 -5.71
CA ILE A 42 15.30 8.90 -5.74
C ILE A 42 14.61 9.92 -4.84
N ALA A 43 13.27 10.03 -4.91
CA ALA A 43 12.50 10.93 -4.07
C ALA A 43 12.69 10.61 -2.57
N LEU A 44 12.63 9.33 -2.19
CA LEU A 44 12.89 8.91 -0.81
C LEU A 44 14.32 9.22 -0.36
N GLY A 45 15.31 8.99 -1.22
CA GLY A 45 16.71 9.33 -0.94
C GLY A 45 16.91 10.83 -0.73
N LEU A 46 16.28 11.67 -1.55
CA LEU A 46 16.30 13.13 -1.40
C LEU A 46 15.63 13.58 -0.09
N VAL A 47 14.49 12.97 0.28
CA VAL A 47 13.83 13.24 1.57
C VAL A 47 14.73 12.85 2.74
N TRP A 48 15.39 11.70 2.66
CA TRP A 48 16.29 11.23 3.71
C TRP A 48 17.48 12.16 3.92
N VAL A 49 18.15 12.58 2.84
CA VAL A 49 19.31 13.49 2.91
C VAL A 49 18.93 14.86 3.47
N LYS A 50 17.73 15.38 3.14
CA LYS A 50 17.31 16.73 3.56
C LYS A 50 16.64 16.80 4.92
N GLU A 51 15.75 15.87 5.24
CA GLU A 51 14.98 15.92 6.49
C GLU A 51 15.59 15.08 7.62
N LYS A 52 16.54 14.17 7.32
CA LYS A 52 17.09 13.15 8.26
C LYS A 52 16.04 12.32 9.02
N LYS A 53 14.77 12.49 8.70
CA LYS A 53 13.61 11.72 9.15
C LYS A 53 12.76 11.45 7.92
N ILE A 54 12.55 10.19 7.62
CA ILE A 54 11.66 9.81 6.52
C ILE A 54 10.23 9.80 7.10
N PRO A 55 9.28 10.55 6.51
CA PRO A 55 7.89 10.46 6.93
C PRO A 55 7.39 9.03 6.69
N THR A 56 6.74 8.45 7.70
CA THR A 56 6.36 7.02 7.72
C THR A 56 5.50 6.61 6.52
N VAL A 57 4.61 7.50 6.07
CA VAL A 57 3.68 7.24 4.96
C VAL A 57 4.42 7.07 3.61
N PRO A 58 5.26 8.03 3.14
CA PRO A 58 6.13 7.85 1.99
C PRO A 58 7.05 6.64 2.07
N LEU A 59 7.63 6.36 3.24
CA LEU A 59 8.50 5.19 3.44
C LEU A 59 7.75 3.90 3.14
N ILE A 60 6.59 3.69 3.77
CA ILE A 60 5.76 2.50 3.56
C ILE A 60 5.31 2.42 2.10
N GLY A 61 4.90 3.55 1.51
CA GLY A 61 4.52 3.64 0.10
C GLY A 61 5.63 3.20 -0.83
N GLY A 62 6.85 3.69 -0.64
CA GLY A 62 8.00 3.34 -1.48
C GLY A 62 8.49 1.91 -1.29
N VAL A 63 8.46 1.36 -0.07
CA VAL A 63 8.74 -0.07 0.16
C VAL A 63 7.74 -0.94 -0.60
N LEU A 64 6.44 -0.63 -0.49
CA LEU A 64 5.40 -1.35 -1.21
C LEU A 64 5.49 -1.18 -2.74
N ILE A 65 5.82 0.01 -3.23
CA ILE A 65 6.01 0.25 -4.67
C ILE A 65 7.23 -0.53 -5.18
N THR A 66 8.33 -0.53 -4.44
CA THR A 66 9.55 -1.25 -4.82
C THR A 66 9.31 -2.77 -4.80
N PHE A 67 8.65 -3.29 -3.76
CA PHE A 67 8.36 -4.72 -3.66
C PHE A 67 7.40 -5.19 -4.76
N PHE A 68 6.21 -4.59 -4.87
CA PHE A 68 5.21 -5.02 -5.85
C PHE A 68 5.59 -4.64 -7.29
N GLY A 69 6.24 -3.48 -7.48
CA GLY A 69 6.76 -3.07 -8.78
C GLY A 69 7.93 -3.96 -9.23
N GLY A 70 8.79 -4.38 -8.31
CA GLY A 70 9.83 -5.37 -8.59
C GLY A 70 9.25 -6.73 -9.01
N LEU A 71 8.21 -7.21 -8.31
CA LEU A 71 7.48 -8.41 -8.75
C LEU A 71 6.86 -8.22 -10.14
N THR A 72 6.25 -7.08 -10.44
CA THR A 72 5.69 -6.82 -11.78
C THR A 72 6.76 -6.88 -12.87
N ILE A 73 7.96 -6.33 -12.64
CA ILE A 73 9.04 -6.37 -13.62
C ILE A 73 9.57 -7.79 -13.78
N TYR A 74 9.79 -8.51 -12.67
CA TYR A 74 10.31 -9.88 -12.69
C TYR A 74 9.37 -10.85 -13.41
N PHE A 75 8.08 -10.78 -13.11
CA PHE A 75 7.06 -11.63 -13.73
C PHE A 75 6.51 -11.07 -15.05
N LYS A 76 6.96 -9.89 -15.49
CA LYS A 76 6.40 -9.12 -16.63
C LYS A 76 4.87 -9.15 -16.62
N ASN A 77 4.29 -8.84 -15.46
CA ASN A 77 2.86 -8.94 -15.29
C ASN A 77 2.33 -7.79 -14.42
N PRO A 78 1.53 -6.87 -14.99
CA PRO A 78 0.96 -5.73 -14.26
C PRO A 78 -0.01 -6.15 -13.16
N ILE A 79 -0.46 -7.41 -13.17
CA ILE A 79 -1.31 -7.99 -12.13
C ILE A 79 -0.73 -7.72 -10.74
N PHE A 80 0.58 -7.87 -10.49
CA PHE A 80 1.14 -7.69 -9.13
C PHE A 80 0.92 -6.29 -8.52
N ILE A 81 0.85 -5.22 -9.32
CA ILE A 81 0.45 -3.90 -8.81
C ILE A 81 -1.05 -3.87 -8.50
N TYR A 82 -1.88 -4.48 -9.36
CA TYR A 82 -3.32 -4.53 -9.18
C TYR A 82 -3.77 -5.42 -8.03
N ILE A 83 -3.06 -6.51 -7.70
CA ILE A 83 -3.49 -7.43 -6.63
C ILE A 83 -3.18 -6.88 -5.24
N LYS A 84 -2.50 -5.74 -5.09
CA LYS A 84 -2.28 -5.09 -3.77
C LYS A 84 -3.55 -5.11 -2.88
N PRO A 85 -4.72 -4.62 -3.32
CA PRO A 85 -5.95 -4.68 -2.53
C PRO A 85 -6.47 -6.11 -2.36
N THR A 86 -6.33 -6.98 -3.36
CA THR A 86 -6.75 -8.38 -3.30
C THR A 86 -5.96 -9.18 -2.27
N ILE A 87 -4.62 -9.06 -2.24
CA ILE A 87 -3.77 -9.69 -1.21
C ILE A 87 -4.15 -9.18 0.17
N ILE A 88 -4.37 -7.87 0.33
CA ILE A 88 -4.82 -7.31 1.61
C ILE A 88 -6.16 -7.94 2.01
N ASN A 89 -7.16 -7.94 1.12
CA ASN A 89 -8.46 -8.55 1.41
C ASN A 89 -8.38 -10.06 1.70
N VAL A 90 -7.51 -10.79 1.01
CA VAL A 90 -7.26 -12.22 1.25
C VAL A 90 -6.59 -12.42 2.60
N LEU A 91 -5.56 -11.63 2.94
CA LEU A 91 -4.93 -11.65 4.26
C LEU A 91 -5.91 -11.31 5.38
N PHE A 92 -6.77 -10.30 5.19
CA PHE A 92 -7.84 -9.95 6.11
C PHE A 92 -8.85 -11.10 6.24
N GLY A 93 -9.32 -11.67 5.13
CA GLY A 93 -10.25 -12.80 5.13
C GLY A 93 -9.66 -14.02 5.83
N LEU A 94 -8.41 -14.36 5.55
CA LEU A 94 -7.68 -15.44 6.23
C LEU A 94 -7.49 -15.12 7.72
N ALA A 95 -7.09 -13.89 8.07
CA ALA A 95 -6.93 -13.49 9.45
C ALA A 95 -8.25 -13.61 10.22
N LEU A 96 -9.40 -13.27 9.62
CA LEU A 96 -10.71 -13.45 10.25
C LEU A 96 -11.09 -14.93 10.41
N ILE A 97 -10.88 -15.75 9.37
CA ILE A 97 -11.18 -17.20 9.41
C ILE A 97 -10.28 -17.92 10.42
N PHE A 98 -8.96 -17.72 10.34
CA PHE A 98 -7.98 -18.38 11.19
C PHE A 98 -7.88 -17.76 12.58
N GLY A 99 -8.19 -16.47 12.72
CA GLY A 99 -8.16 -15.79 14.01
C GLY A 99 -9.18 -16.29 15.01
N LYS A 100 -10.25 -16.94 14.54
CA LYS A 100 -11.18 -17.72 15.39
C LYS A 100 -10.48 -18.86 16.14
N PHE A 101 -9.41 -19.42 15.59
CA PHE A 101 -8.64 -20.50 16.22
C PHE A 101 -7.57 -19.98 17.19
N PHE A 102 -7.05 -18.77 16.97
CA PHE A 102 -5.97 -18.20 17.78
C PHE A 102 -6.44 -17.22 18.87
N THR A 103 -7.66 -16.67 18.78
CA THR A 103 -8.13 -15.62 19.69
C THR A 103 -9.42 -16.05 20.42
N LYS A 104 -9.44 -15.91 21.75
CA LYS A 104 -10.63 -16.17 22.59
C LYS A 104 -11.79 -15.20 22.32
N GLU A 105 -11.49 -14.03 21.76
CA GLU A 105 -12.47 -13.02 21.35
C GLU A 105 -12.55 -12.90 19.82
N PRO A 106 -13.72 -12.59 19.24
CA PRO A 106 -13.87 -12.39 17.81
C PRO A 106 -12.91 -11.28 17.32
N LEU A 107 -12.00 -11.60 16.39
CA LEU A 107 -11.17 -10.56 15.76
C LEU A 107 -12.01 -9.48 15.09
N LEU A 108 -13.18 -9.86 14.56
CA LEU A 108 -14.18 -8.92 14.03
C LEU A 108 -14.55 -7.84 15.06
N LYS A 109 -14.74 -8.22 16.34
CA LYS A 109 -15.04 -7.27 17.42
C LYS A 109 -13.87 -6.29 17.58
N LYS A 110 -12.64 -6.77 17.76
CA LYS A 110 -11.47 -5.89 17.93
C LYS A 110 -11.23 -4.91 16.79
N MET A 111 -11.62 -5.28 15.56
CA MET A 111 -11.41 -4.45 14.37
C MET A 111 -12.56 -3.48 14.09
N LEU A 112 -13.79 -3.83 14.48
CA LEU A 112 -15.00 -3.08 14.15
C LEU A 112 -15.73 -2.50 15.37
N GLU A 113 -15.28 -2.73 16.60
CA GLU A 113 -15.88 -2.20 17.83
C GLU A 113 -15.92 -0.66 17.84
N SER A 114 -14.98 0.00 17.18
CA SER A 114 -15.01 1.46 17.00
C SER A 114 -16.06 1.93 15.98
N ALA A 115 -16.49 1.07 15.07
CA ALA A 115 -17.41 1.38 13.98
C ALA A 115 -18.84 0.87 14.23
N ILE A 116 -19.00 -0.23 14.97
CA ILE A 116 -20.28 -0.92 15.22
C ILE A 116 -20.37 -1.20 16.72
N LYS A 117 -21.39 -0.63 17.37
CA LYS A 117 -21.71 -0.92 18.78
C LYS A 117 -22.79 -1.98 18.86
N ILE A 118 -22.39 -3.22 19.14
CA ILE A 118 -23.29 -4.35 19.42
C ILE A 118 -22.81 -5.11 20.65
N THR A 119 -23.72 -5.87 21.26
CA THR A 119 -23.46 -6.68 22.45
C THR A 119 -22.46 -7.80 22.16
N ASP A 120 -21.77 -8.29 23.20
CA ASP A 120 -20.80 -9.39 23.08
C ASP A 120 -21.41 -10.66 22.48
N GLU A 121 -22.69 -10.91 22.77
CA GLU A 121 -23.48 -12.00 22.18
C GLU A 121 -23.71 -11.79 20.68
N GLY A 122 -23.99 -10.55 20.24
CA GLY A 122 -24.12 -10.20 18.83
C GLY A 122 -22.85 -10.47 18.05
N TRP A 123 -21.69 -10.13 18.61
CA TRP A 123 -20.38 -10.44 18.00
C TRP A 123 -20.12 -11.94 17.88
N LYS A 124 -20.56 -12.72 18.88
CA LYS A 124 -20.38 -14.18 18.89
C LYS A 124 -21.22 -14.85 17.80
N ILE A 125 -22.46 -14.40 17.59
CA ILE A 125 -23.34 -14.88 16.52
C ILE A 125 -22.79 -14.51 15.13
N LEU A 126 -22.32 -13.27 14.96
CA LEU A 126 -21.73 -12.78 13.70
C LEU A 126 -20.47 -13.54 13.30
N ASN A 127 -19.67 -13.97 14.27
CA ASN A 127 -18.44 -14.72 14.03
C ASN A 127 -18.68 -16.24 13.87
N GLN A 128 -19.90 -16.71 14.13
CA GLN A 128 -20.29 -18.12 13.98
C GLN A 128 -21.03 -18.42 12.68
N ARG A 129 -21.66 -17.42 12.07
CA ARG A 129 -22.25 -17.49 10.73
C ARG A 129 -21.23 -17.17 9.66
#